data_AF-A0A6G4XG21-F1
#
_entry.id   AF-A0A6G4XG21-F1
#
_cell.length_a   1.000
_cell.length_b   1.000
_cell.length_c   1.000
_cell.angle_alpha   90.00
_cell.angle_beta   90.00
_cell.angle_gamma   90.00
#
_symmetry.space_group_name_H-M   'P 1'
#
loop_
_entity.id
_entity.type
_entity.pdbx_description
1 polymer ?
#
loop_
_entity_poly.entity_id
_entity_poly.type
_entity_poly.pdbx_seq_one_letter_code
_entity_poly.pdbx_strand_id
1 'polypeptide(L)'
;MTDALAASLTHSAQALHSDLLAGTWTPSPQERLLAECVAYTDWTEHSPRTALRDIPDHVRSGHLVAVLHPAIQVAENIGTPASDTALQKLRALIGAVAPDIW
;
A
#
# COMPACT_ATOMS: atom_id res chain seq x y z
N MET A 1 -17.34 0.61 -10.81
CA MET A 1 -16.10 -0.17 -11.07
C MET A 1 -15.06 0.10 -10.00
N THR A 2 -14.87 1.36 -9.60
CA THR A 2 -14.00 1.79 -8.50
C THR A 2 -14.31 1.12 -7.15
N ASP A 3 -15.59 0.94 -6.77
CA ASP A 3 -15.94 0.31 -5.49
C ASP A 3 -15.46 -1.15 -5.37
N ALA A 4 -15.53 -1.92 -6.46
CA ALA A 4 -15.04 -3.30 -6.47
C ALA A 4 -13.52 -3.36 -6.33
N LEU A 5 -12.81 -2.40 -6.93
CA LEU A 5 -11.37 -2.27 -6.81
C LEU A 5 -10.97 -1.84 -5.39
N ALA A 6 -11.69 -0.89 -4.80
CA ALA A 6 -11.49 -0.44 -3.43
C ALA A 6 -11.77 -1.58 -2.43
N ALA A 7 -12.82 -2.37 -2.63
CA ALA A 7 -13.11 -3.56 -1.82
C ALA A 7 -12.00 -4.62 -1.94
N SER A 8 -11.53 -4.89 -3.16
CA SER A 8 -10.40 -5.80 -3.39
C SER A 8 -9.13 -5.31 -2.72
N LEU A 9 -8.81 -4.02 -2.82
CA LEU A 9 -7.63 -3.42 -2.17
C LEU A 9 -7.73 -3.53 -0.65
N THR A 10 -8.90 -3.20 -0.09
CA THR A 10 -9.18 -3.33 1.35
C THR A 10 -8.90 -4.76 1.82
N HIS A 11 -9.43 -5.75 1.09
CA HIS A 11 -9.24 -7.16 1.42
C HIS A 11 -7.76 -7.57 1.34
N SER A 12 -7.07 -7.24 0.24
CA SER A 12 -5.67 -7.59 0.05
C SER A 12 -4.76 -6.92 1.09
N ALA A 13 -4.97 -5.64 1.40
CA ALA A 13 -4.20 -4.93 2.42
C ALA A 13 -4.43 -5.54 3.81
N GLN A 14 -5.66 -5.92 4.13
CA GLN A 14 -6.00 -6.53 5.42
C GLN A 14 -5.46 -7.96 5.56
N ALA A 15 -5.51 -8.75 4.49
CA ALA A 15 -4.94 -10.09 4.45
C ALA A 15 -3.41 -10.03 4.65
N LEU A 16 -2.73 -9.18 3.89
CA LEU A 16 -1.27 -9.04 3.99
C LEU A 16 -0.83 -8.47 5.35
N HIS A 17 -1.62 -7.58 5.95
CA HIS A 17 -1.37 -7.10 7.30
C HIS A 17 -1.55 -8.22 8.35
N SER A 18 -2.56 -9.08 8.16
CA SER A 18 -2.76 -10.24 9.05
C SER A 18 -1.60 -11.23 8.92
N ASP A 19 -1.08 -11.43 7.70
CA ASP A 19 0.09 -12.28 7.46
C ASP A 19 1.36 -11.71 8.08
N LEU A 20 1.53 -10.38 8.05
CA LEU A 20 2.61 -9.70 8.75
C LEU A 20 2.55 -9.95 10.27
N LEU A 21 1.37 -9.78 10.87
CA LEU A 21 1.17 -9.96 12.30
C LEU A 21 1.31 -11.43 12.74
N ALA A 22 0.91 -12.36 11.89
CA ALA A 22 1.07 -13.79 12.11
C ALA A 22 2.51 -14.28 11.87
N GLY A 23 3.37 -13.44 11.28
CA GLY A 23 4.73 -13.81 10.87
C GLY A 23 4.79 -14.76 9.68
N THR A 24 3.67 -15.03 9.00
CA THR A 24 3.59 -15.85 7.79
C THR A 24 4.14 -15.12 6.56
N TRP A 25 4.15 -13.79 6.61
CA TRP A 25 4.89 -12.94 5.69
C TRP A 25 5.87 -12.04 6.45
N THR A 26 7.11 -12.01 5.99
CA THR A 26 8.12 -11.04 6.45
C THR A 26 8.52 -10.18 5.26
N PRO A 27 8.38 -8.84 5.35
CA PRO A 27 8.74 -7.94 4.27
C PRO A 27 10.25 -7.97 4.04
N SER A 28 10.66 -8.07 2.79
CA SER A 28 12.07 -7.95 2.42
C SER A 28 12.60 -6.55 2.76
N PRO A 29 13.92 -6.37 2.95
CA PRO A 29 14.51 -5.05 3.17
C PRO A 29 14.08 -4.01 2.11
N GLN A 30 13.93 -4.44 0.86
CA GLN A 30 13.48 -3.59 -0.25
C GLN A 30 11.99 -3.22 -0.13
N GLU A 31 11.13 -4.14 0.30
CA GLU A 31 9.72 -3.82 0.59
C GLU A 31 9.59 -2.88 1.80
N ARG A 32 10.48 -2.99 2.79
CA ARG A 32 10.51 -2.05 3.93
C ARG A 32 10.93 -0.65 3.49
N LEU A 33 12.02 -0.52 2.73
CA LEU A 33 12.44 0.76 2.16
C LEU A 33 11.34 1.38 1.29
N LEU A 34 10.65 0.56 0.49
CA LEU A 34 9.50 1.03 -0.28
C LEU A 34 8.37 1.51 0.63
N ALA A 35 8.03 0.74 1.67
CA ALA A 35 7.01 1.14 2.64
C ALA A 35 7.38 2.46 3.34
N GLU A 36 8.65 2.64 3.73
CA GLU A 36 9.16 3.90 4.31
C GLU A 36 9.00 5.06 3.32
N CYS A 37 9.49 4.92 2.08
CA CYS A 37 9.33 5.95 1.05
C CYS A 37 7.86 6.34 0.83
N VAL A 38 6.96 5.35 0.81
CA VAL A 38 5.52 5.57 0.63
C VAL A 38 4.87 6.15 1.90
N ALA A 39 5.34 5.80 3.10
CA ALA A 39 4.86 6.34 4.36
C ALA A 39 5.15 7.84 4.49
N TYR A 40 6.37 8.25 4.08
CA TYR A 40 6.85 9.63 4.10
C TYR A 40 6.37 10.48 2.90
N THR A 41 5.84 9.85 1.85
CA THR A 41 5.20 10.58 0.76
C THR A 41 3.85 11.10 1.23
N ASP A 42 3.54 12.37 0.96
CA ASP A 42 2.24 12.95 1.30
C ASP A 42 1.14 12.40 0.38
N TRP A 43 0.10 11.76 0.90
CA TRP A 43 -0.93 11.06 0.09
C TRP A 43 -1.98 12.02 -0.50
N THR A 44 -1.52 13.10 -1.11
CA THR A 44 -2.37 13.97 -1.94
C THR A 44 -2.60 13.32 -3.31
N GLU A 45 -3.67 13.72 -4.03
CA GLU A 45 -4.12 13.11 -5.31
C GLU A 45 -3.00 12.80 -6.33
N HIS A 46 -1.87 13.51 -6.28
CA HIS A 46 -0.81 13.44 -7.28
C HIS A 46 0.47 12.70 -6.82
N SER A 47 0.62 12.40 -5.53
CA SER A 47 1.84 11.84 -4.96
C SER A 47 1.99 10.31 -5.03
N PRO A 48 0.94 9.48 -4.87
CA PRO A 48 1.13 8.02 -4.87
C PRO A 48 1.55 7.50 -6.25
N ARG A 49 1.17 8.16 -7.35
CA ARG A 49 1.68 7.81 -8.69
C ARG A 49 3.18 8.00 -8.81
N THR A 50 3.72 9.07 -8.23
CA THR A 50 5.14 9.41 -8.32
C THR A 50 5.96 8.43 -7.49
N ALA A 51 5.57 8.19 -6.24
CA ALA A 51 6.26 7.23 -5.36
C ALA A 51 6.25 5.80 -5.92
N LEU A 52 5.20 5.41 -6.66
CA LEU A 52 5.06 4.05 -7.20
C LEU A 52 5.61 3.89 -8.63
N ARG A 53 5.75 4.98 -9.40
CA ARG A 53 6.39 4.96 -10.72
C ARG A 53 7.88 4.60 -10.60
N ASP A 54 8.53 5.06 -9.55
CA ASP A 54 9.96 4.86 -9.33
C ASP A 54 10.27 3.57 -8.54
N ILE A 55 9.31 2.62 -8.44
CA ILE A 55 9.58 1.31 -7.85
C ILE A 55 10.64 0.59 -8.68
N PRO A 56 11.79 0.22 -8.08
CA PRO A 56 12.80 -0.54 -8.80
C PRO A 56 12.27 -1.90 -9.26
N ASP A 57 12.63 -2.32 -10.48
CA ASP A 57 12.14 -3.57 -11.11
C ASP A 57 12.31 -4.82 -10.23
N HIS A 58 13.34 -4.86 -9.40
CA HIS A 58 13.63 -5.98 -8.50
C HIS A 58 12.64 -6.10 -7.33
N VAL A 59 11.87 -5.06 -7.01
CA VAL A 59 10.82 -5.08 -5.97
C VAL A 59 9.44 -5.40 -6.56
N ARG A 60 9.30 -5.37 -7.90
CA ARG A 60 8.02 -5.49 -8.61
C ARG A 60 7.29 -6.83 -8.38
N SER A 61 8.00 -7.87 -7.95
CA SER A 61 7.41 -9.18 -7.63
C SER A 61 7.03 -9.36 -6.14
N GLY A 62 7.24 -8.34 -5.30
CA GLY A 62 6.94 -8.40 -3.86
C GLY A 62 5.44 -8.36 -3.56
N HIS A 63 5.05 -8.99 -2.45
CA HIS A 63 3.65 -9.00 -1.99
C HIS A 63 3.15 -7.59 -1.71
N LEU A 64 4.01 -6.70 -1.20
CA LEU A 64 3.64 -5.31 -0.96
C LEU A 64 3.35 -4.56 -2.27
N VAL A 65 4.14 -4.79 -3.34
CA VAL A 65 3.92 -4.13 -4.63
C VAL A 65 2.62 -4.58 -5.30
N ALA A 66 2.26 -5.85 -5.15
CA ALA A 66 0.99 -6.37 -5.64
C ALA A 66 -0.23 -5.67 -5.01
N VAL A 67 -0.11 -5.20 -3.76
CA VAL A 67 -1.14 -4.41 -3.06
C VAL A 67 -1.07 -2.92 -3.43
N LEU A 68 0.13 -2.37 -3.64
CA LEU A 68 0.31 -0.96 -4.01
C LEU A 68 -0.16 -0.63 -5.45
N HIS A 69 -0.03 -1.57 -6.39
CA HIS A 69 -0.43 -1.35 -7.78
C HIS A 69 -1.93 -0.99 -7.95
N PRO A 70 -2.90 -1.73 -7.38
CA PRO A 70 -4.31 -1.33 -7.43
C PRO A 70 -4.61 -0.07 -6.61
N ALA A 71 -3.78 0.27 -5.61
CA ALA A 71 -3.94 1.49 -4.82
C ALA A 71 -3.79 2.77 -5.65
N ILE A 72 -2.95 2.76 -6.68
CA ILE A 72 -2.81 3.88 -7.63
C ILE A 72 -4.16 4.23 -8.24
N GLN A 73 -4.85 3.21 -8.75
CA GLN A 73 -6.15 3.37 -9.41
C GLN A 73 -7.26 3.79 -8.43
N VAL A 74 -7.20 3.33 -7.17
CA VAL A 74 -8.12 3.76 -6.12
C VAL A 74 -7.85 5.22 -5.70
N ALA A 75 -6.58 5.62 -5.61
CA ALA A 75 -6.17 6.99 -5.31
C ALA A 75 -6.51 7.99 -6.43
N GLU A 76 -6.63 7.55 -7.68
CA GLU A 76 -7.14 8.39 -8.77
C GLU A 76 -8.65 8.68 -8.66
N ASN A 77 -9.35 7.99 -7.75
CA ASN A 77 -10.78 8.13 -7.53
C ASN A 77 -11.07 8.44 -6.04
N ILE A 78 -10.31 9.36 -5.46
CA ILE A 78 -10.51 9.87 -4.09
C ILE A 78 -11.86 10.59 -4.00
N GLY A 79 -12.49 10.55 -2.82
CA GLY A 79 -13.78 11.21 -2.57
C GLY A 79 -14.97 10.26 -2.47
N THR A 80 -14.74 8.94 -2.48
CA THR A 80 -15.76 7.95 -2.13
C THR A 80 -15.42 7.27 -0.80
N PRO A 81 -16.42 6.90 0.02
CA PRO A 81 -16.19 6.20 1.29
C PRO A 81 -15.43 4.87 1.13
N ALA A 82 -15.62 4.19 0.00
CA ALA A 82 -14.95 2.95 -0.32
C ALA A 82 -13.44 3.18 -0.59
N SER A 83 -13.11 4.19 -1.40
CA SER A 83 -11.71 4.59 -1.64
C SER A 83 -11.01 4.98 -0.35
N ASP A 84 -11.65 5.81 0.48
CA ASP A 84 -11.09 6.27 1.75
C ASP A 84 -10.79 5.11 2.71
N THR A 85 -11.72 4.15 2.82
CA THR A 85 -11.54 2.95 3.62
C THR A 85 -10.35 2.11 3.13
N ALA A 86 -10.24 1.92 1.82
CA ALA A 86 -9.17 1.13 1.22
C ALA A 86 -7.80 1.77 1.44
N LEU A 87 -7.70 3.10 1.24
CA LEU A 87 -6.47 3.86 1.47
C LEU A 87 -6.08 3.87 2.96
N GLN A 88 -7.05 3.95 3.87
CA GLN A 88 -6.80 3.85 5.31
C GLN A 88 -6.21 2.49 5.69
N LYS A 89 -6.76 1.37 5.17
CA LYS A 89 -6.21 0.03 5.43
C LYS A 89 -4.81 -0.15 4.87
N LEU A 90 -4.56 0.39 3.68
CA LEU A 90 -3.24 0.38 3.08
C LEU A 90 -2.22 1.18 3.91
N ARG A 91 -2.60 2.36 4.40
CA ARG A 91 -1.73 3.18 5.25
C ARG A 91 -1.40 2.47 6.58
N ALA A 92 -2.36 1.74 7.16
CA ALA A 92 -2.12 0.91 8.33
C ALA A 92 -1.11 -0.24 8.06
N LEU A 93 -1.25 -0.94 6.93
CA LEU A 93 -0.29 -1.96 6.50
C LEU A 93 1.11 -1.36 6.34
N ILE A 94 1.23 -0.22 5.65
CA ILE A 94 2.51 0.44 5.40
C ILE A 94 3.18 0.85 6.72
N GLY A 95 2.43 1.45 7.66
CA GLY A 95 2.94 1.78 8.99
C GLY A 95 3.33 0.55 9.82
N ALA A 96 2.73 -0.61 9.59
CA ALA A 96 3.15 -1.85 10.26
C ALA A 96 4.43 -2.44 9.66
N VAL A 97 4.66 -2.28 8.35
CA VAL A 97 5.88 -2.73 7.65
C VAL A 97 7.06 -1.82 7.96
N ALA A 98 6.80 -0.52 7.99
CA ALA A 98 7.74 0.57 8.30
C ALA A 98 7.30 1.28 9.59
N PRO A 99 7.36 0.62 10.77
CA PRO A 99 7.07 1.28 12.03
C PRO A 99 8.09 2.39 12.23
N ASP A 100 7.63 3.63 12.44
CA ASP A 100 8.50 4.79 12.70
C ASP A 100 9.56 4.39 13.72
N ILE A 101 10.82 4.37 13.26
CA ILE A 101 11.98 4.10 14.09
C ILE A 101 12.38 5.45 14.69
N TRP A 102 11.63 5.91 15.69
CA TRP A 102 12.04 7.05 16.52
C TRP A 102 12.53 6.55 17.87
#